data_AF-A0A1H7IPR4-F1
#
_entry.id   AF-A0A1H7IPR4-F1
#
_cell.length_a   1.000
_cell.length_b   1.000
_cell.length_c   1.000
_cell.angle_alpha   90.00
_cell.angle_beta   90.00
_cell.angle_gamma   90.00
#
_symmetry.space_group_name_H-M   'P 1'
#
loop_
_entity.id
_entity.type
_entity.pdbx_description
1 polymer ?
#
loop_
_entity_poly.entity_id
_entity_poly.type
_entity_poly.pdbx_seq_one_letter_code
_entity_poly.pdbx_strand_id
1 'polypeptide(L)'
;MRRGHVLRRFHIITKEAVTAFNTDIIELPCTLIDIGEKDERFTLIFDRFDEGLTEHSVKSHGLSGIFKAVYKCRGMDCCFDIDLTIGNLYYFSYDLDTAWDIYFGRNSKAVLRSYGEPPFGSELIFAFNEIGKCTVSGHFMNSEYGFRNGISFEMAADNSVISSQIVAMKNFFDKLDEIQGNKNFY
;
A
#
# COMPACT_ATOMS: atom_id res chain seq x y z
N MET A 1 -7.29 -4.57 -43.57
CA MET A 1 -8.07 -3.67 -42.71
C MET A 1 -7.49 -3.72 -41.30
N ARG A 2 -6.74 -2.69 -40.88
CA ARG A 2 -6.16 -2.61 -39.52
C ARG A 2 -7.21 -2.01 -38.59
N ARG A 3 -7.59 -2.74 -37.54
CA ARG A 3 -8.51 -2.27 -36.50
C ARG A 3 -7.83 -1.12 -35.74
N GLY A 4 -8.48 0.04 -35.73
CA GLY A 4 -8.06 1.18 -34.93
C GLY A 4 -8.22 0.84 -33.45
N HIS A 5 -7.12 0.86 -32.71
CA HIS A 5 -7.17 0.90 -31.26
C HIS A 5 -7.57 2.33 -30.86
N VAL A 6 -8.76 2.47 -30.29
CA VAL A 6 -9.18 3.68 -29.61
C VAL A 6 -8.33 3.80 -28.35
N LEU A 7 -7.34 4.68 -28.39
CA LEU A 7 -6.56 5.09 -27.22
C LEU A 7 -7.51 5.81 -26.26
N ARG A 8 -7.89 5.15 -25.16
CA ARG A 8 -8.53 5.82 -24.03
C ARG A 8 -7.45 6.63 -23.32
N ARG A 9 -7.45 7.94 -23.54
CA ARG A 9 -6.61 8.89 -22.80
C ARG A 9 -7.06 8.90 -21.35
N PHE A 10 -6.26 8.37 -20.44
CA PHE A 10 -6.43 8.59 -19.01
C PHE A 10 -5.81 9.95 -18.66
N HIS A 11 -6.63 10.89 -18.20
CA HIS A 11 -6.15 12.12 -17.55
C HIS A 11 -6.28 11.91 -16.05
N ILE A 12 -5.15 11.80 -15.35
CA ILE A 12 -5.10 11.86 -13.90
C ILE A 12 -4.95 13.35 -13.56
N ILE A 13 -6.01 13.96 -13.04
CA ILE A 13 -6.02 15.36 -12.64
C ILE A 13 -5.52 15.43 -11.20
N THR A 14 -4.35 16.03 -11.01
CA THR A 14 -3.83 16.45 -9.71
C THR A 14 -4.62 17.67 -9.25
N LYS A 15 -4.67 17.90 -7.93
CA LYS A 15 -5.70 18.69 -7.22
C LYS A 15 -5.79 20.18 -7.58
N GLU A 16 -5.09 20.67 -8.60
CA GLU A 16 -5.11 22.06 -9.04
C GLU A 16 -5.31 22.20 -10.56
N ALA A 17 -6.53 21.95 -11.02
CA ALA A 17 -7.12 22.65 -12.18
C ALA A 17 -8.62 22.34 -12.27
N VAL A 18 -9.42 23.12 -11.53
CA VAL A 18 -10.86 23.16 -11.75
C VAL A 18 -11.12 23.90 -13.05
N THR A 19 -11.50 23.17 -14.10
CA THR A 19 -12.51 23.64 -15.08
C THR A 19 -13.06 22.45 -15.85
N ALA A 20 -14.35 22.17 -15.59
CA ALA A 20 -15.33 21.54 -16.46
C ALA A 20 -14.88 20.33 -17.30
N PHE A 21 -15.14 19.13 -16.81
CA PHE A 21 -15.89 18.04 -17.46
C PHE A 21 -16.14 16.99 -16.38
N ASN A 22 -17.30 16.32 -16.39
CA ASN A 22 -17.67 15.25 -15.46
C ASN A 22 -16.53 14.22 -15.37
N THR A 23 -15.69 14.32 -14.35
CA THR A 23 -14.65 13.35 -14.03
C THR A 23 -15.14 12.54 -12.86
N ASP A 24 -15.45 11.27 -13.11
CA ASP A 24 -15.67 10.27 -12.08
C ASP A 24 -14.43 10.28 -11.16
N ILE A 25 -14.57 10.87 -9.97
CA ILE A 25 -13.56 10.79 -8.93
C ILE A 25 -13.52 9.33 -8.54
N ILE A 26 -12.42 8.66 -8.88
CA ILE A 26 -12.21 7.28 -8.48
C ILE A 26 -11.80 7.32 -7.00
N GLU A 27 -12.78 7.08 -6.12
CA GLU A 27 -12.51 6.82 -4.72
C GLU A 27 -11.97 5.39 -4.59
N LEU A 28 -10.68 5.28 -4.26
CA LEU A 28 -10.08 4.02 -3.86
C LEU A 28 -10.31 3.80 -2.36
N PRO A 29 -10.41 2.54 -1.89
CA PRO A 29 -10.48 2.26 -0.46
C PRO A 29 -9.26 2.87 0.22
N CYS A 30 -9.53 3.78 1.15
CA CYS A 30 -8.50 4.67 1.70
C CYS A 30 -7.59 3.98 2.70
N THR A 31 -8.07 2.98 3.44
CA THR A 31 -7.26 2.27 4.45
C THR A 31 -6.89 0.87 3.97
N LEU A 32 -5.59 0.60 3.91
CA LEU A 32 -5.03 -0.65 3.40
C LEU A 32 -4.56 -1.56 4.53
N ILE A 33 -3.93 -0.96 5.54
CA ILE A 33 -3.46 -1.66 6.73
C ILE A 33 -3.93 -0.88 7.94
N ASP A 34 -4.57 -1.57 8.87
CA ASP A 34 -5.06 -1.00 10.12
C ASP A 34 -4.86 -2.01 11.24
N ILE A 35 -3.83 -1.78 12.05
CA ILE A 35 -3.40 -2.70 13.09
C ILE A 35 -3.30 -1.98 14.43
N GLY A 36 -3.67 -2.70 15.49
CA GLY A 36 -3.69 -2.17 16.85
C GLY A 36 -5.01 -1.59 17.28
N GLU A 37 -4.97 -0.88 18.41
CA GLU A 37 -6.14 -0.36 19.10
C GLU A 37 -5.89 1.06 19.63
N LYS A 38 -6.88 1.63 20.32
CA LYS A 38 -6.97 3.03 20.76
C LYS A 38 -5.65 3.70 21.20
N ASP A 39 -4.84 2.99 21.97
CA ASP A 39 -3.63 3.52 22.61
C ASP A 39 -2.36 3.30 21.79
N GLU A 40 -2.37 2.33 20.88
CA GLU A 40 -1.28 2.05 19.96
C GLU A 40 -1.85 1.51 18.65
N ARG A 41 -1.70 2.26 17.56
CA ARG A 41 -2.29 1.95 16.26
C ARG A 41 -1.36 2.37 15.13
N PHE A 42 -1.19 1.50 14.15
CA PHE A 42 -0.58 1.82 12.88
C PHE A 42 -1.61 1.73 11.76
N THR A 43 -1.61 2.72 10.87
CA THR A 43 -2.48 2.76 9.70
C THR A 43 -1.67 3.11 8.46
N LEU A 44 -1.83 2.32 7.41
CA LEU A 44 -1.33 2.62 6.07
C LEU A 44 -2.50 2.97 5.17
N ILE A 45 -2.42 4.14 4.55
CA ILE A 45 -3.50 4.74 3.78
C ILE A 45 -2.99 5.03 2.38
N PHE A 46 -3.77 4.70 1.35
CA PHE A 46 -3.52 5.22 0.02
C PHE A 46 -3.99 6.67 -0.05
N ASP A 47 -3.10 7.60 -0.38
CA ASP A 47 -3.45 9.02 -0.46
C ASP A 47 -3.79 9.42 -1.91
N ARG A 48 -2.84 9.24 -2.83
CA ARG A 48 -3.00 9.67 -4.23
C ARG A 48 -2.02 8.95 -5.16
N PHE A 49 -2.32 8.98 -6.45
CA PHE A 49 -1.36 8.60 -7.48
C PHE A 49 -0.26 9.66 -7.65
N ASP A 50 0.90 9.25 -8.17
CA ASP A 50 1.95 10.19 -8.53
C ASP A 50 1.51 11.11 -9.68
N GLU A 51 2.01 12.34 -9.64
CA GLU A 51 1.74 13.31 -10.70
C GLU A 51 2.43 12.91 -12.00
N GLY A 52 1.81 13.22 -13.15
CA GLY A 52 2.45 13.02 -14.46
C GLY A 52 2.49 11.57 -14.95
N LEU A 53 1.77 10.65 -14.30
CA LEU A 53 1.59 9.29 -14.80
C LEU A 53 0.95 9.30 -16.20
N THR A 54 1.62 8.64 -17.15
CA THR A 54 1.17 8.47 -18.54
C THR A 54 0.83 7.02 -18.80
N GLU A 55 0.05 6.74 -19.85
CA GLU A 55 -0.22 5.35 -20.27
C GLU A 55 1.07 4.57 -20.54
N HIS A 56 2.12 5.24 -21.05
CA HIS A 56 3.42 4.61 -21.29
C HIS A 56 4.15 4.31 -19.98
N SER A 57 4.21 5.25 -19.03
CA SER A 57 4.89 5.04 -17.75
C SER A 57 4.23 3.92 -16.94
N VAL A 58 2.90 3.85 -16.94
CA VAL A 58 2.15 2.76 -16.28
C VAL A 58 2.47 1.40 -16.89
N LYS A 59 2.58 1.30 -18.22
CA LYS A 59 2.95 0.04 -18.89
C LYS A 59 4.41 -0.35 -18.69
N SER A 60 5.31 0.62 -18.51
CA SER A 60 6.75 0.39 -18.41
C SER A 60 7.27 0.22 -16.98
N HIS A 61 6.67 0.90 -16.01
CA HIS A 61 7.16 1.00 -14.62
C HIS A 61 6.06 0.72 -13.59
N GLY A 62 4.86 0.34 -14.02
CA GLY A 62 3.73 0.13 -13.14
C GLY A 62 3.03 1.40 -12.69
N LEU A 63 2.00 1.21 -11.87
CA LEU A 63 1.28 2.31 -11.23
C LEU A 63 2.01 2.65 -9.93
N SER A 64 2.28 3.93 -9.69
CA SER A 64 2.88 4.41 -8.45
C SER A 64 1.96 5.41 -7.77
N GLY A 65 2.13 5.56 -6.46
CA GLY A 65 1.33 6.49 -5.68
C GLY A 65 1.96 6.77 -4.33
N ILE A 66 1.49 7.86 -3.72
CA ILE A 66 1.87 8.29 -2.39
C ILE A 66 0.97 7.59 -1.38
N PHE A 67 1.60 6.98 -0.39
CA PHE A 67 0.93 6.37 0.75
C PHE A 67 1.24 7.19 2.00
N LYS A 68 0.30 7.18 2.92
CA LYS A 68 0.40 7.89 4.19
C LYS A 68 0.46 6.89 5.33
N ALA A 69 1.53 6.97 6.10
CA ALA A 69 1.69 6.20 7.33
C ALA A 69 1.25 7.07 8.51
N VAL A 70 0.35 6.52 9.32
CA VAL A 70 -0.10 7.12 10.58
C VAL A 70 0.25 6.16 11.70
N TYR A 71 1.01 6.62 12.68
CA TYR A 71 1.27 5.87 13.90
C TYR A 71 0.90 6.69 15.12
N LYS A 72 0.09 6.07 15.96
CA LYS A 72 -0.42 6.60 17.21
C LYS A 72 0.09 5.74 18.34
N CYS A 73 0.72 6.35 19.33
CA CYS A 73 1.12 5.72 20.58
C CYS A 73 0.93 6.74 21.72
N ARG A 74 0.83 6.27 22.97
CA ARG A 74 0.68 7.17 24.13
C ARG A 74 1.81 8.21 24.17
N GLY A 75 1.45 9.47 23.87
CA GLY A 75 2.38 10.60 23.88
C GLY A 75 3.09 10.87 22.55
N MET A 76 2.78 10.12 21.49
CA MET A 76 3.33 10.36 20.16
C MET A 76 2.31 10.01 19.07
N ASP A 77 1.82 11.04 18.39
CA ASP A 77 1.05 10.91 17.17
C ASP A 77 1.91 11.41 16.02
N CYS A 78 2.14 10.57 15.02
CA CYS A 78 2.98 10.90 13.88
C CYS A 78 2.33 10.46 12.59
N CYS A 79 2.61 11.23 11.55
CA CYS A 79 1.98 11.10 10.26
C CYS A 79 2.96 11.62 9.20
N PHE A 80 3.25 10.80 8.20
CA PHE A 80 4.18 11.17 7.13
C PHE A 80 3.90 10.36 5.88
N ASP A 81 4.35 10.92 4.76
CA ASP A 81 4.22 10.30 3.44
C ASP A 81 5.37 9.31 3.25
N ILE A 82 5.03 8.13 2.76
CA ILE A 82 5.98 7.07 2.42
C ILE A 82 5.94 6.82 0.90
N ASP A 83 7.12 6.65 0.34
CA ASP A 83 7.28 6.21 -1.05
C ASP A 83 7.16 4.68 -1.10
N LEU A 84 6.09 4.20 -1.72
CA LEU A 84 5.80 2.79 -1.90
C LEU A 84 5.16 2.58 -3.27
N THR A 85 5.63 1.59 -4.02
CA THR A 85 5.02 1.25 -5.32
C THR A 85 3.80 0.36 -5.13
N ILE A 86 2.80 0.49 -6.02
CA ILE A 86 1.60 -0.35 -5.99
C ILE A 86 1.95 -1.81 -6.32
N GLY A 87 2.93 -2.05 -7.18
CA GLY A 87 3.48 -3.38 -7.44
C GLY A 87 4.05 -4.05 -6.17
N ASN A 88 4.83 -3.33 -5.37
CA ASN A 88 5.35 -3.87 -4.10
C ASN A 88 4.22 -4.22 -3.12
N LEU A 89 3.21 -3.36 -3.03
CA LEU A 89 2.03 -3.63 -2.21
C LEU A 89 1.25 -4.85 -2.71
N TYR A 90 1.17 -5.06 -4.04
CA TYR A 90 0.48 -6.20 -4.63
C TYR A 90 1.16 -7.52 -4.28
N TYR A 91 2.48 -7.60 -4.44
CA TYR A 91 3.24 -8.79 -4.06
C TYR A 91 3.16 -9.06 -2.56
N PHE A 92 3.24 -8.00 -1.74
CA PHE A 92 3.02 -8.13 -0.30
C PHE A 92 1.63 -8.69 0.04
N SER A 93 0.57 -8.22 -0.63
CA SER A 93 -0.79 -8.74 -0.41
C SER A 93 -0.89 -10.22 -0.74
N TYR A 94 -0.25 -10.67 -1.82
CA TYR A 94 -0.21 -12.09 -2.19
C TYR A 94 0.57 -12.92 -1.16
N ASP A 95 1.71 -12.42 -0.71
CA ASP A 95 2.53 -13.08 0.30
C ASP A 95 1.81 -13.16 1.64
N LEU A 96 1.07 -12.12 2.03
CA LEU A 96 0.27 -12.10 3.26
C LEU A 96 -0.84 -13.15 3.21
N ASP A 97 -1.60 -13.20 2.11
CA ASP A 97 -2.66 -14.19 1.92
C ASP A 97 -2.09 -15.61 1.94
N THR A 98 -0.98 -15.83 1.25
CA THR A 98 -0.28 -17.13 1.21
C THR A 98 0.26 -17.55 2.57
N ALA A 99 0.90 -16.62 3.30
CA ALA A 99 1.42 -16.87 4.63
C ALA A 99 0.31 -17.16 5.65
N TRP A 100 -0.84 -16.52 5.49
CA TRP A 100 -2.04 -16.67 6.30
C TRP A 100 -2.81 -17.96 6.02
N ASP A 101 -3.00 -18.35 4.75
CA ASP A 101 -3.84 -19.48 4.35
C ASP A 101 -3.04 -20.80 4.28
N ILE A 102 -1.98 -20.84 3.45
CA ILE A 102 -1.28 -22.09 3.10
C ILE A 102 -0.25 -22.49 4.17
N TYR A 103 0.40 -21.52 4.79
CA TYR A 103 1.47 -21.73 5.76
C TYR A 103 1.07 -21.41 7.20
N PHE A 104 -0.23 -21.33 7.48
CA PHE A 104 -0.72 -21.13 8.84
C PHE A 104 -0.11 -22.16 9.79
N GLY A 105 0.58 -21.68 10.84
CA GLY A 105 1.27 -22.52 11.80
C GLY A 105 2.61 -23.11 11.34
N ARG A 106 3.27 -22.54 10.32
CA ARG A 106 4.58 -23.00 9.81
C ARG A 106 5.70 -21.95 9.86
N ASN A 107 5.66 -21.02 10.81
CA ASN A 107 6.66 -19.94 10.94
C ASN A 107 6.85 -19.16 9.62
N SER A 108 5.74 -18.61 9.08
CA SER A 108 5.73 -17.85 7.83
C SER A 108 5.88 -16.34 8.06
N LYS A 109 6.29 -15.61 7.02
CA LYS A 109 6.34 -14.14 7.05
C LYS A 109 5.95 -13.54 5.70
N ALA A 110 5.30 -12.39 5.74
CA ALA A 110 5.06 -11.52 4.59
C ALA A 110 5.75 -10.17 4.83
N VAL A 111 6.43 -9.63 3.82
CA VAL A 111 7.30 -8.46 3.98
C VAL A 111 7.03 -7.44 2.87
N LEU A 112 6.61 -6.25 3.26
CA LEU A 112 6.52 -5.08 2.40
C LEU A 112 7.79 -4.26 2.55
N ARG A 113 8.47 -3.95 1.44
CA ARG A 113 9.67 -3.09 1.44
C ARG A 113 9.51 -1.96 0.44
N SER A 114 10.01 -0.77 0.77
CA SER A 114 10.38 0.21 -0.25
C SER A 114 11.85 0.00 -0.64
N TYR A 115 12.13 0.00 -1.94
CA TYR A 115 13.49 -0.15 -2.46
C TYR A 115 14.18 1.22 -2.47
N GLY A 116 14.65 1.66 -1.30
CA GLY A 116 15.57 2.80 -1.15
C GLY A 116 17.00 2.33 -0.85
N GLU A 117 18.00 3.14 -1.18
CA GLU A 117 19.38 2.84 -0.73
C GLU A 117 19.45 2.84 0.80
N PRO A 118 20.18 1.91 1.44
CA PRO A 118 20.38 1.93 2.88
C PRO A 118 20.99 3.28 3.34
N PRO A 119 20.56 3.85 4.48
CA PRO A 119 19.64 3.32 5.50
C PRO A 119 18.15 3.65 5.30
N PHE A 120 17.73 4.11 4.11
CA PHE A 120 16.44 4.78 3.88
C PHE A 120 15.27 3.83 3.52
N GLY A 121 15.45 2.53 3.72
CA GLY A 121 14.40 1.54 3.42
C GLY A 121 13.28 1.58 4.46
N SER A 122 12.03 1.63 3.97
CA SER A 122 10.86 1.35 4.80
C SER A 122 10.52 -0.15 4.70
N GLU A 123 10.20 -0.78 5.82
CA GLU A 123 9.84 -2.20 5.90
C GLU A 123 8.62 -2.40 6.82
N LEU A 124 7.73 -3.31 6.44
CA LEU A 124 6.64 -3.82 7.27
C LEU A 124 6.59 -5.33 7.16
N ILE A 125 6.66 -6.02 8.30
CA ILE A 125 6.73 -7.48 8.39
C ILE A 125 5.53 -7.98 9.17
N PHE A 126 4.82 -8.96 8.61
CA PHE A 126 3.85 -9.78 9.32
C PHE A 126 4.49 -11.16 9.55
N ALA A 127 4.79 -11.51 10.79
CA ALA A 127 5.42 -12.78 11.16
C ALA A 127 4.42 -13.66 11.92
N PHE A 128 4.19 -14.87 11.43
CA PHE A 128 3.26 -15.84 12.02
C PHE A 128 4.06 -16.95 12.68
N ASN A 129 3.72 -17.31 13.91
CA ASN A 129 4.35 -18.45 14.59
C ASN A 129 3.58 -19.77 14.37
N GLU A 130 4.11 -20.87 14.90
CA GLU A 130 3.52 -22.22 14.78
C GLU A 130 2.10 -22.36 15.33
N ILE A 131 1.72 -21.50 16.28
CA ILE A 131 0.38 -21.49 16.88
C ILE A 131 -0.54 -20.44 16.23
N GLY A 132 -0.11 -19.83 15.12
CA GLY A 132 -0.92 -18.89 14.35
C GLY A 132 -0.99 -17.47 14.92
N LYS A 133 -0.21 -17.12 15.95
CA LYS A 133 -0.12 -15.73 16.41
C LYS A 133 0.70 -14.91 15.42
N CYS A 134 0.22 -13.70 15.13
CA CYS A 134 0.91 -12.75 14.26
C CYS A 134 1.56 -11.63 15.09
N THR A 135 2.83 -11.37 14.82
CA THR A 135 3.53 -10.15 15.24
C THR A 135 3.79 -9.31 14.01
N VAL A 136 3.39 -8.04 14.07
CA VAL A 136 3.62 -7.06 13.00
C VAL A 136 4.69 -6.09 13.46
N SER A 137 5.77 -5.96 12.70
CA SER A 137 6.81 -4.97 12.96
C SER A 137 6.99 -4.05 11.75
N GLY A 138 7.25 -2.78 12.01
CA GLY A 138 7.44 -1.79 10.97
C GLY A 138 8.60 -0.87 11.28
N HIS A 139 9.34 -0.49 10.24
CA HIS A 139 10.35 0.55 10.25
C HIS A 139 10.08 1.45 9.05
N PHE A 140 9.63 2.68 9.27
CA PHE A 140 9.32 3.61 8.18
C PHE A 140 10.06 4.93 8.35
N MET A 141 10.58 5.43 7.24
CA MET A 141 11.26 6.73 7.16
C MET A 141 10.39 7.70 6.37
N ASN A 142 10.51 8.99 6.66
CA ASN A 142 9.86 10.03 5.86
C ASN A 142 10.43 10.04 4.42
N SER A 143 9.57 10.21 3.42
CA SER A 143 9.92 10.37 2.00
C SER A 143 10.82 11.57 1.72
N GLU A 144 10.85 12.58 2.58
CA GLU A 144 11.78 13.72 2.44
C GLU A 144 13.22 13.32 2.82
N TYR A 145 14.05 13.11 1.79
CA TYR A 145 15.49 12.87 1.91
C TYR A 145 16.16 13.91 2.81
N GLY A 146 16.66 13.47 3.98
CA GLY A 146 17.46 14.29 4.89
C GLY A 146 16.89 14.43 6.31
N PHE A 147 15.62 14.09 6.53
CA PHE A 147 15.08 14.00 7.89
C PHE A 147 15.34 12.62 8.50
N ARG A 148 15.96 12.57 9.68
CA ARG A 148 16.19 11.33 10.45
C ARG A 148 14.95 10.88 11.25
N ASN A 149 13.78 11.41 10.91
CA ASN A 149 12.55 11.10 11.63
C ASN A 149 11.90 9.90 10.96
N GLY A 150 11.76 8.83 11.72
CA GLY A 150 11.09 7.60 11.32
C GLY A 150 10.38 6.98 12.50
N ILE A 151 9.55 6.00 12.23
CA ILE A 151 8.88 5.20 13.25
C ILE A 151 9.44 3.79 13.22
N SER A 152 9.55 3.20 14.39
CA SER A 152 9.73 1.76 14.53
C SER A 152 8.72 1.26 15.54
N PHE A 153 8.03 0.18 15.21
CA PHE A 153 7.00 -0.39 16.08
C PHE A 153 6.98 -1.91 15.97
N GLU A 154 6.45 -2.56 17.00
CA GLU A 154 6.12 -3.98 17.03
C GLU A 154 4.79 -4.16 17.76
N MET A 155 3.85 -4.87 17.13
CA MET A 155 2.47 -4.99 17.61
C MET A 155 1.98 -6.43 17.41
N ALA A 156 1.24 -6.95 18.38
CA ALA A 156 0.53 -8.21 18.20
C ALA A 156 -0.73 -7.96 17.35
N ALA A 157 -0.98 -8.81 16.36
CA ALA A 157 -2.20 -8.79 15.55
C ALA A 157 -2.95 -10.12 15.71
N ASP A 158 -4.26 -10.01 15.84
CA ASP A 158 -5.14 -11.18 15.86
C ASP A 158 -5.58 -11.59 14.45
N ASN A 159 -6.16 -12.78 14.37
CA ASN A 159 -6.62 -13.41 13.13
C ASN A 159 -7.65 -12.56 12.37
N SER A 160 -8.56 -11.89 13.10
CA SER A 160 -9.58 -11.03 12.49
C SER A 160 -8.98 -9.77 11.87
N VAL A 161 -7.95 -9.20 12.50
CA VAL A 161 -7.19 -8.07 11.94
C VAL A 161 -6.53 -8.49 10.63
N ILE A 162 -5.87 -9.66 10.58
CA ILE A 162 -5.19 -10.13 9.37
C ILE A 162 -6.18 -10.37 8.23
N SER A 163 -7.28 -11.08 8.50
CA SER A 163 -8.33 -11.33 7.49
C SER A 163 -8.92 -10.02 6.97
N SER A 164 -9.11 -9.02 7.83
CA SER A 164 -9.60 -7.70 7.43
C SER A 164 -8.62 -6.98 6.49
N GLN A 165 -7.30 -7.07 6.74
CA GLN A 165 -6.30 -6.47 5.85
C GLN A 165 -6.25 -7.14 4.49
N ILE A 166 -6.33 -8.47 4.43
CA ILE A 166 -6.39 -9.22 3.17
C ILE A 166 -7.60 -8.78 2.35
N VAL A 167 -8.78 -8.66 2.98
CA VAL A 167 -10.00 -8.18 2.31
C VAL A 167 -9.83 -6.74 1.82
N ALA A 168 -9.25 -5.85 2.64
CA ALA A 168 -9.02 -4.46 2.26
C ALA A 168 -8.09 -4.34 1.04
N MET A 169 -6.97 -5.06 1.04
CA MET A 169 -6.02 -5.06 -0.08
C MET A 169 -6.63 -5.69 -1.33
N LYS A 170 -7.37 -6.80 -1.20
CA LYS A 170 -8.07 -7.42 -2.34
C LYS A 170 -9.06 -6.44 -2.99
N ASN A 171 -9.88 -5.76 -2.18
CA ASN A 171 -10.83 -4.76 -2.68
C ASN A 171 -10.11 -3.60 -3.39
N PHE A 172 -8.96 -3.17 -2.85
CA PHE A 172 -8.12 -2.16 -3.48
C PHE A 172 -7.62 -2.61 -4.86
N PHE A 173 -7.02 -3.80 -4.97
CA PHE A 173 -6.49 -4.31 -6.24
C PHE A 173 -7.58 -4.67 -7.25
N ASP A 174 -8.72 -5.21 -6.80
CA ASP A 174 -9.87 -5.46 -7.68
C ASP A 174 -10.38 -4.13 -8.27
N LYS A 175 -10.40 -3.05 -7.48
CA LYS A 175 -10.79 -1.73 -7.98
C LYS A 175 -9.76 -1.16 -8.95
N LEU A 176 -8.47 -1.33 -8.67
CA LEU A 176 -7.41 -0.93 -9.60
C LEU A 176 -7.48 -1.70 -10.92
N ASP A 177 -7.71 -3.01 -10.89
CA ASP A 177 -7.90 -3.85 -12.10
C ASP A 177 -9.11 -3.37 -12.90
N GLU A 178 -10.23 -3.01 -12.26
CA GLU A 178 -11.40 -2.45 -12.93
C GLU A 178 -11.06 -1.18 -13.72
N ILE A 179 -10.23 -0.29 -13.14
CA ILE A 179 -9.85 1.00 -13.74
C ILE A 179 -8.82 0.81 -14.86
N GLN A 180 -7.81 -0.01 -14.61
CA GLN A 180 -6.70 -0.26 -15.53
C GLN A 180 -7.06 -1.25 -16.65
N GLY A 181 -8.07 -2.09 -16.42
CA GLY A 181 -8.50 -3.18 -17.30
C GLY A 181 -7.52 -4.35 -17.38
N ASN A 182 -6.60 -4.49 -16.42
CA ASN A 182 -5.68 -5.64 -16.32
C ASN A 182 -5.06 -5.80 -14.92
N LYS A 183 -4.58 -7.01 -14.60
CA LYS A 183 -4.01 -7.42 -13.30
C LYS A 183 -2.48 -7.31 -13.21
N ASN A 184 -1.81 -6.76 -14.21
CA ASN A 184 -0.35 -6.69 -14.21
C ASN A 184 0.09 -5.43 -13.46
N PHE A 185 0.19 -5.54 -12.14
CA PHE A 185 0.78 -4.53 -11.26
C PHE A 185 2.30 -4.71 -11.27
N TYR A 186 2.96 -4.07 -12.24
CA TYR A 186 4.42 -4.02 -12.35
C TYR A 186 5.05 -3.13 -11.29
#